data_AF-A0A6I6W956-F1
#
_entry.id   AF-A0A6I6W956-F1
#
_cell.length_a   1.000
_cell.length_b   1.000
_cell.length_c   1.000
_cell.angle_alpha   90.00
_cell.angle_beta   90.00
_cell.angle_gamma   90.00
#
_symmetry.space_group_name_H-M   'P 1'
#
loop_
_entity.id
_entity.type
_entity.pdbx_description
1 polymer ?
#
loop_
_entity_poly.entity_id
_entity_poly.type
_entity_poly.pdbx_seq_one_letter_code
_entity_poly.pdbx_strand_id
1 'polypeptide(L)'
;MGTGRAAAQHAQEHHAWPPRWLRWLPPAFVVLTVVLDVLLPPHYTFGSLIAASVVLAALVYPVPAVALTGLVGIGALLALHALDGVVEMRLVGILLTLVVVTAVSAVLAAVRERARWRLSRVEAVAEAVQLALLRPLPARLGPLRLAGFYRAADDEALIGGDLYSVRPTPFGVRVVVGDVKGKGVGATGTVATVTAAFRESAMVQPRLDEVAERIETALDLDRADARAGEPGVGTGPSDPGAEVDRPETEEVFVTAVLLEFEDDGSAVRVLDRGHPPLLRLGPGGASELDAEYGVPLGFGELAGREPRTERFELAPGELLVAYSDGVTEARDAAGEFYPLAERLTERYGTGSRYVPPDPADVVTFLQADVASWAAGLADDMVVVVLRPEAGAVAGAGTGAGAAAGPGAAVGPGAGPGAAAPP
;
A
#
# COMPACT_ATOMS: atom_id res chain seq x y z
N MET A 1 -17.94 8.06 -8.56
CA MET A 1 -18.14 6.59 -8.66
C MET A 1 -17.92 5.99 -10.07
N GLY A 2 -17.41 6.72 -11.09
CA GLY A 2 -17.34 6.21 -12.47
C GLY A 2 -15.95 6.03 -13.10
N THR A 3 -14.88 6.59 -12.54
CA THR A 3 -13.59 6.73 -13.24
C THR A 3 -12.52 5.73 -12.82
N GLY A 4 -12.64 5.12 -11.63
CA GLY A 4 -11.67 4.13 -11.11
C GLY A 4 -11.66 2.78 -11.84
N ARG A 5 -12.71 2.44 -12.60
CA ARG A 5 -12.76 1.17 -13.35
C ARG A 5 -11.96 1.21 -14.66
N ALA A 6 -11.82 2.38 -15.29
CA ALA A 6 -11.11 2.51 -16.56
C ALA A 6 -9.58 2.50 -16.37
N ALA A 7 -9.09 3.16 -15.32
CA ALA A 7 -7.66 3.14 -14.97
C ALA A 7 -7.22 1.75 -14.44
N ALA A 8 -8.07 1.09 -13.64
CA ALA A 8 -7.82 -0.29 -13.20
C ALA A 8 -7.85 -1.28 -14.38
N GLN A 9 -8.71 -1.08 -15.39
CA GLN A 9 -8.73 -1.92 -16.58
C GLN A 9 -7.46 -1.74 -17.44
N HIS A 10 -6.96 -0.52 -17.62
CA HIS A 10 -5.73 -0.27 -18.39
C HIS A 10 -4.46 -0.81 -17.69
N ALA A 11 -4.35 -0.68 -16.37
CA ALA A 11 -3.23 -1.27 -15.61
C ALA A 11 -3.26 -2.80 -15.64
N GLN A 12 -4.46 -3.40 -15.65
CA GLN A 12 -4.64 -4.86 -15.69
C GLN A 12 -4.35 -5.47 -17.07
N GLU A 13 -4.28 -4.67 -18.15
CA GLU A 13 -3.90 -5.15 -19.48
C GLU A 13 -2.39 -5.32 -19.67
N HIS A 14 -1.56 -4.56 -18.94
CA HIS A 14 -0.11 -4.54 -19.16
C HIS A 14 0.68 -5.61 -18.39
N HIS A 15 0.11 -6.17 -17.32
CA HIS A 15 0.71 -7.28 -16.53
C HIS A 15 -0.11 -8.59 -16.58
N ALA A 16 -0.96 -8.76 -17.59
CA ALA A 16 -1.73 -9.99 -17.77
C ALA A 16 -0.85 -11.15 -18.26
N TRP A 17 0.04 -11.65 -17.40
CA TRP A 17 0.61 -12.97 -17.58
C TRP A 17 -0.49 -14.01 -17.31
N PRO A 18 -0.76 -14.94 -18.22
CA PRO A 18 -0.10 -15.17 -19.50
C PRO A 18 -0.63 -14.27 -20.64
N PRO A 19 0.25 -13.87 -21.59
CA PRO A 19 -0.10 -12.98 -22.69
C PRO A 19 -1.25 -13.52 -23.54
N ARG A 20 -2.09 -12.63 -24.06
CA ARG A 20 -3.37 -12.98 -24.73
C ARG A 20 -3.22 -13.99 -25.87
N TRP A 21 -2.11 -13.97 -26.62
CA TRP A 21 -1.84 -14.92 -27.69
C TRP A 21 -1.64 -16.36 -27.18
N LEU A 22 -1.09 -16.54 -25.98
CA LEU A 22 -0.85 -17.85 -25.37
C LEU A 22 -2.17 -18.59 -25.04
N ARG A 23 -3.25 -17.82 -24.83
CA ARG A 23 -4.61 -18.37 -24.62
C ARG A 23 -5.18 -19.06 -25.86
N TRP A 24 -4.63 -18.84 -27.04
CA TRP A 24 -5.11 -19.48 -28.27
C TRP A 24 -4.36 -20.76 -28.63
N LEU A 25 -3.21 -21.03 -28.00
CA LEU A 25 -2.43 -22.23 -28.30
C LEU A 25 -3.16 -23.54 -27.97
N PRO A 26 -3.79 -23.73 -26.80
CA PRO A 26 -4.48 -24.99 -26.51
C PRO A 26 -5.57 -25.35 -27.54
N PRO A 27 -6.56 -24.48 -27.87
CA PRO A 27 -7.56 -24.83 -28.88
C PRO A 27 -6.96 -24.97 -30.29
N ALA A 28 -5.93 -24.19 -30.64
CA ALA A 28 -5.26 -24.32 -31.94
C ALA A 28 -4.63 -25.70 -32.14
N PHE A 29 -4.02 -26.28 -31.10
CA PHE A 29 -3.44 -27.63 -31.16
C PHE A 29 -4.50 -28.73 -31.33
N VAL A 30 -5.68 -28.57 -30.71
CA VAL A 30 -6.80 -29.50 -30.89
C VAL A 30 -7.30 -29.44 -32.34
N VAL A 31 -7.54 -28.24 -32.87
CA VAL A 31 -7.97 -28.05 -34.26
C VAL A 31 -6.93 -28.59 -35.25
N LEU A 32 -5.64 -28.28 -35.02
CA LEU A 32 -4.55 -28.77 -35.84
C LEU A 32 -4.51 -30.31 -35.86
N THR A 33 -4.74 -30.96 -34.72
CA THR A 33 -4.80 -32.43 -34.65
C THR A 33 -5.92 -32.98 -35.52
N VAL A 34 -7.13 -32.43 -35.40
CA VAL A 34 -8.29 -32.86 -36.20
C VAL A 34 -8.03 -32.65 -37.70
N VAL A 35 -7.45 -31.51 -38.09
CA VAL A 35 -7.12 -31.21 -39.49
C VAL A 35 -6.07 -32.18 -40.03
N LEU A 36 -5.01 -32.47 -39.26
CA LEU A 36 -3.96 -33.40 -39.68
C LEU A 36 -4.47 -34.84 -39.78
N ASP A 37 -5.27 -35.31 -38.81
CA ASP A 37 -5.84 -36.66 -38.84
C ASP A 37 -6.82 -36.86 -40.02
N VAL A 38 -7.51 -35.80 -40.48
CA VAL A 38 -8.40 -35.86 -41.67
C VAL A 38 -7.61 -35.82 -42.99
N LEU A 39 -6.50 -35.08 -43.04
CA LEU A 39 -5.74 -34.86 -44.29
C LEU A 39 -4.66 -35.91 -44.53
N LEU A 40 -4.10 -36.51 -43.48
CA LEU A 40 -3.01 -37.48 -43.59
C LEU A 40 -3.53 -38.92 -43.58
N PRO A 41 -2.79 -39.85 -44.22
CA PRO A 41 -3.16 -41.25 -44.24
C PRO A 41 -3.27 -41.88 -42.83
N PRO A 42 -4.10 -42.94 -42.65
CA PRO A 42 -4.43 -43.52 -41.34
C PRO A 42 -3.27 -44.11 -40.51
N HIS A 43 -2.08 -44.21 -41.09
CA HIS A 43 -0.89 -44.73 -40.41
C HIS A 43 -0.16 -43.66 -39.58
N TYR A 44 -0.50 -42.37 -39.73
CA TYR A 44 0.00 -41.28 -38.89
C TYR A 44 -1.10 -40.81 -37.93
N THR A 45 -0.91 -41.01 -36.63
CA THR A 45 -1.85 -40.54 -35.59
C THR A 45 -1.25 -39.35 -34.84
N PHE A 46 -1.96 -38.23 -34.78
CA PHE A 46 -1.46 -36.99 -34.15
C PHE A 46 -1.98 -36.76 -32.72
N GLY A 47 -2.50 -37.79 -32.04
CA GLY A 47 -3.04 -37.70 -30.67
C GLY A 47 -2.07 -37.14 -29.61
N SER A 48 -0.75 -37.16 -29.87
CA SER A 48 0.26 -36.49 -29.03
C SER A 48 0.12 -34.96 -28.99
N LEU A 49 -0.41 -34.33 -30.05
CA LEU A 49 -0.69 -32.89 -30.09
C LEU A 49 -1.86 -32.49 -29.18
N ILE A 50 -2.87 -33.36 -29.02
CA ILE A 50 -3.94 -33.15 -28.05
C ILE A 50 -3.39 -33.26 -26.62
N ALA A 51 -2.51 -34.21 -26.34
CA ALA A 51 -1.84 -34.28 -25.05
C ALA A 51 -1.02 -33.00 -24.75
N ALA A 52 -0.29 -32.49 -25.74
CA ALA A 52 0.41 -31.21 -25.63
C ALA A 52 -0.54 -30.02 -25.38
N SER A 53 -1.70 -29.99 -26.04
CA SER A 53 -2.75 -28.99 -25.80
C SER A 53 -3.21 -28.96 -24.34
N VAL A 54 -3.44 -30.13 -23.73
CA VAL A 54 -3.90 -30.24 -22.34
C VAL A 54 -2.83 -29.75 -21.35
N VAL A 55 -1.56 -30.04 -21.62
CA VAL A 55 -0.44 -29.51 -20.82
C VAL A 55 -0.35 -27.98 -20.94
N LEU A 56 -0.49 -27.44 -22.15
CA LEU A 56 -0.53 -25.98 -22.38
C LEU A 56 -1.73 -25.33 -21.69
N ALA A 57 -2.90 -25.98 -21.70
CA ALA A 57 -4.07 -25.53 -20.96
C ALA A 57 -3.79 -25.39 -19.46
N ALA A 58 -3.03 -26.32 -18.86
CA ALA A 58 -2.64 -26.24 -17.45
C ALA A 58 -1.87 -24.97 -17.09
N LEU A 59 -1.12 -24.41 -18.03
CA LEU A 59 -0.33 -23.19 -17.85
C LEU A 59 -1.15 -21.91 -17.93
N VAL A 60 -2.32 -21.96 -18.58
CA VAL A 60 -3.06 -20.76 -18.97
C VAL A 60 -4.46 -20.68 -18.37
N TYR A 61 -5.15 -21.81 -18.27
CA TYR A 61 -6.55 -21.89 -17.89
C TYR A 61 -6.75 -22.37 -16.46
N PRO A 62 -7.91 -22.06 -15.85
CA PRO A 62 -8.26 -22.59 -14.55
C PRO A 62 -8.58 -24.10 -14.65
N VAL A 63 -8.52 -24.82 -13.51
CA VAL A 63 -8.78 -26.27 -13.42
C VAL A 63 -9.99 -26.76 -14.23
N PRO A 64 -11.20 -26.15 -14.16
CA PRO A 64 -12.35 -26.61 -14.95
C PRO A 64 -12.14 -26.50 -16.47
N ALA A 65 -11.40 -25.49 -16.94
CA ALA A 65 -11.13 -25.30 -18.36
C ALA A 65 -10.02 -26.24 -18.87
N VAL A 66 -9.08 -26.66 -18.02
CA VAL A 66 -8.12 -27.74 -18.33
C VAL A 66 -8.85 -29.07 -18.51
N ALA A 67 -9.76 -29.39 -17.58
CA ALA A 67 -10.58 -30.59 -17.67
C ALA A 67 -11.46 -30.59 -18.94
N LEU A 68 -12.04 -29.44 -19.30
CA LEU A 68 -12.79 -29.27 -20.54
C LEU A 68 -11.92 -29.51 -21.78
N THR A 69 -10.70 -28.99 -21.81
CA THR A 69 -9.76 -29.20 -22.93
C THR A 69 -9.44 -30.68 -23.14
N GLY A 70 -9.19 -31.41 -22.05
CA GLY A 70 -8.99 -32.86 -22.11
C GLY A 70 -10.22 -33.63 -22.58
N LEU A 71 -11.42 -33.25 -22.10
CA LEU A 71 -12.68 -33.89 -22.50
C LEU A 71 -13.01 -33.64 -23.98
N VAL A 72 -12.77 -32.43 -24.48
CA VAL A 72 -12.91 -32.11 -25.92
C VAL A 72 -11.91 -32.91 -26.74
N GLY A 73 -10.67 -33.05 -26.28
CA GLY A 73 -9.65 -33.88 -26.94
C GLY A 73 -10.04 -35.37 -27.02
N ILE A 74 -10.55 -35.92 -25.92
CA ILE A 74 -11.07 -37.30 -25.87
C ILE A 74 -12.25 -37.46 -26.84
N GLY A 75 -13.20 -36.52 -26.82
CA GLY A 75 -14.36 -36.53 -27.71
C GLY A 75 -13.97 -36.46 -29.19
N ALA A 76 -12.99 -35.62 -29.53
CA ALA A 76 -12.49 -35.49 -30.90
C ALA A 76 -11.87 -36.79 -31.41
N LEU A 77 -11.03 -37.45 -30.60
CA LEU A 77 -10.43 -38.74 -30.95
C LEU A 77 -11.49 -39.84 -31.11
N LEU A 78 -12.47 -39.91 -30.21
CA LEU A 78 -13.56 -40.87 -30.30
C LEU A 78 -14.43 -40.63 -31.55
N ALA A 79 -14.71 -39.36 -31.89
CA ALA A 79 -15.50 -39.01 -33.06
C ALA A 79 -14.77 -39.38 -34.37
N LEU A 80 -13.48 -39.09 -34.48
CA LEU A 80 -12.66 -39.47 -35.65
C LEU A 80 -12.64 -40.98 -35.83
N HIS A 81 -12.38 -41.75 -34.77
CA HIS A 81 -12.34 -43.22 -34.86
C HIS A 81 -13.72 -43.86 -35.07
N ALA A 82 -14.80 -43.24 -34.59
CA ALA A 82 -16.16 -43.71 -34.85
C ALA A 82 -16.54 -43.60 -36.33
N LEU A 83 -15.96 -42.65 -37.07
CA LEU A 83 -16.14 -42.51 -38.51
C LEU A 83 -15.38 -43.58 -39.30
N ASP A 84 -14.22 -44.02 -38.81
CA ASP A 84 -13.38 -45.04 -39.45
C ASP A 84 -13.82 -46.49 -39.16
N GLY A 85 -14.65 -46.71 -38.14
CA GLY A 85 -15.32 -47.99 -37.88
C GLY A 85 -14.42 -49.12 -37.34
N VAL A 86 -13.15 -48.85 -37.05
CA VAL A 86 -12.18 -49.82 -36.53
C VAL A 86 -11.67 -49.36 -35.18
N VAL A 87 -11.95 -50.10 -34.11
CA VAL A 87 -11.38 -49.83 -32.78
C VAL A 87 -10.07 -50.60 -32.63
N GLU A 88 -8.94 -49.93 -32.78
CA GLU A 88 -7.63 -50.54 -32.55
C GLU A 88 -7.26 -50.52 -31.06
N MET A 89 -6.49 -51.53 -30.61
CA MET A 89 -5.85 -51.53 -29.28
C MET A 89 -5.00 -50.26 -29.05
N ARG A 90 -4.51 -49.66 -30.13
CA ARG A 90 -3.78 -48.39 -30.15
C ARG A 90 -4.62 -47.21 -29.63
N LEU A 91 -5.92 -47.13 -29.97
CA LEU A 91 -6.80 -46.06 -29.50
C LEU A 91 -6.94 -46.10 -27.97
N VAL A 92 -7.05 -47.29 -27.40
CA VAL A 92 -7.16 -47.49 -25.95
C VAL A 92 -5.92 -46.92 -25.24
N GLY A 93 -4.73 -47.13 -25.79
CA GLY A 93 -3.48 -46.55 -25.27
C GLY A 93 -3.47 -45.02 -25.30
N ILE A 94 -3.86 -44.41 -26.42
CA ILE A 94 -3.90 -42.94 -26.58
C ILE A 94 -4.92 -42.31 -25.63
N LEU A 95 -6.12 -42.90 -25.51
CA LEU A 95 -7.15 -42.43 -24.59
C LEU A 95 -6.69 -42.54 -23.13
N LEU A 96 -6.05 -43.65 -22.75
CA LEU A 96 -5.50 -43.80 -21.40
C LEU A 96 -4.42 -42.75 -21.11
N THR A 97 -3.49 -42.52 -22.05
CA THR A 97 -2.48 -41.46 -21.92
C THR A 97 -3.15 -40.09 -21.77
N LEU A 98 -4.17 -39.79 -22.57
CA LEU A 98 -4.85 -38.50 -22.52
C LEU A 98 -5.60 -38.28 -21.21
N VAL A 99 -6.26 -39.31 -20.67
CA VAL A 99 -6.90 -39.27 -19.34
C VAL A 99 -5.86 -39.00 -18.26
N VAL A 100 -4.73 -39.71 -18.27
CA VAL A 100 -3.64 -39.52 -17.29
C VAL A 100 -3.05 -38.12 -17.40
N VAL A 101 -2.74 -37.65 -18.61
CA VAL A 101 -2.19 -36.30 -18.85
C VAL A 101 -3.18 -35.22 -18.41
N THR A 102 -4.47 -35.41 -18.65
CA THR A 102 -5.52 -34.48 -18.19
C THR A 102 -5.62 -34.44 -16.67
N ALA A 103 -5.57 -35.60 -16.01
CA ALA A 103 -5.60 -35.66 -14.55
C ALA A 103 -4.37 -34.97 -13.93
N VAL A 104 -3.17 -35.28 -14.42
CA VAL A 104 -1.92 -34.64 -13.97
C VAL A 104 -1.95 -33.13 -14.22
N SER A 105 -2.38 -32.70 -15.41
CA SER A 105 -2.50 -31.29 -15.78
C SER A 105 -3.50 -30.53 -14.90
N ALA A 106 -4.63 -31.15 -14.55
CA ALA A 106 -5.59 -30.58 -13.61
C ALA A 106 -5.01 -30.44 -12.20
N VAL A 107 -4.23 -31.43 -11.73
CA VAL A 107 -3.51 -31.35 -10.45
C VAL A 107 -2.48 -30.22 -10.48
N LEU A 108 -1.68 -30.09 -11.55
CA LEU A 108 -0.72 -28.98 -11.71
C LEU A 108 -1.43 -27.63 -11.69
N ALA A 109 -2.54 -27.49 -12.42
CA ALA A 109 -3.35 -26.27 -12.43
C ALA A 109 -3.91 -25.95 -11.04
N ALA A 110 -4.34 -26.97 -10.28
CA ALA A 110 -4.83 -26.80 -8.91
C ALA A 110 -3.71 -26.42 -7.92
N VAL A 111 -2.51 -27.00 -8.05
CA VAL A 111 -1.33 -26.61 -7.26
C VAL A 111 -0.94 -25.17 -7.58
N ARG A 112 -0.90 -24.78 -8.85
CA ARG A 112 -0.62 -23.41 -9.28
C ARG A 112 -1.68 -22.43 -8.75
N GLU A 113 -2.97 -22.77 -8.84
CA GLU A 113 -4.04 -21.95 -8.26
C GLU A 113 -3.87 -21.81 -6.75
N ARG A 114 -3.62 -22.90 -6.01
CA ARG A 114 -3.37 -22.86 -4.56
C ARG A 114 -2.13 -22.05 -4.20
N ALA A 115 -1.06 -22.12 -4.99
CA ALA A 115 0.15 -21.32 -4.79
C ALA A 115 -0.16 -19.82 -4.97
N ARG A 116 -0.92 -19.44 -6.00
CA ARG A 116 -1.40 -18.06 -6.19
C ARG A 116 -2.26 -17.59 -5.02
N TRP A 117 -3.16 -18.43 -4.52
CA TRP A 117 -4.00 -18.09 -3.35
C TRP A 117 -3.20 -17.82 -2.07
N ARG A 118 -2.05 -18.50 -1.88
CA ARG A 118 -1.21 -18.29 -0.69
C ARG A 118 -0.51 -16.94 -0.70
N LEU A 119 -0.13 -16.43 -1.87
CA LEU A 119 0.46 -15.09 -2.00
C LEU A 119 -0.58 -14.01 -1.64
N SER A 120 -1.78 -14.08 -2.23
CA SER A 120 -2.87 -13.10 -2.00
C SER A 120 -3.44 -13.04 -0.56
N ARG A 121 -3.10 -14.00 0.32
CA ARG A 121 -3.59 -14.00 1.72
C ARG A 121 -2.68 -13.28 2.71
N VAL A 122 -1.44 -12.97 2.30
CA VAL A 122 -0.53 -12.11 3.07
C VAL A 122 -0.82 -10.63 2.76
N GLU A 123 -1.22 -10.33 1.52
CA GLU A 123 -1.50 -8.97 1.02
C GLU A 123 -2.63 -8.27 1.78
N ALA A 124 -3.75 -8.98 2.04
CA ALA A 124 -4.91 -8.39 2.71
C ALA A 124 -4.74 -8.14 4.23
N VAL A 125 -3.75 -8.78 4.88
CA VAL A 125 -3.49 -8.60 6.32
C VAL A 125 -2.50 -7.46 6.54
N ALA A 126 -1.49 -7.36 5.68
CA ALA A 126 -0.51 -6.29 5.66
C ALA A 126 -1.16 -4.91 5.46
N GLU A 127 -1.98 -4.76 4.41
CA GLU A 127 -2.73 -3.53 4.13
C GLU A 127 -3.69 -3.17 5.28
N ALA A 128 -4.37 -4.17 5.86
CA ALA A 128 -5.27 -3.94 6.99
C ALA A 128 -4.55 -3.49 8.27
N VAL A 129 -3.33 -4.02 8.53
CA VAL A 129 -2.49 -3.57 9.65
C VAL A 129 -1.97 -2.16 9.39
N GLN A 130 -1.51 -1.86 8.18
CA GLN A 130 -0.98 -0.55 7.85
C GLN A 130 -2.06 0.54 7.89
N LEU A 131 -3.26 0.27 7.37
CA LEU A 131 -4.43 1.15 7.51
C LEU A 131 -4.94 1.27 8.96
N ALA A 132 -4.71 0.26 9.82
CA ALA A 132 -4.99 0.37 11.24
C ALA A 132 -3.97 1.28 11.97
N LEU A 133 -2.73 1.33 11.49
CA LEU A 133 -1.68 2.21 12.00
C LEU A 133 -1.87 3.66 11.51
N LEU A 134 -2.10 3.83 10.20
CA LEU A 134 -2.37 5.09 9.51
C LEU A 134 -3.87 5.42 9.52
N ARG A 135 -4.31 6.04 10.62
CA ARG A 135 -5.73 6.44 10.74
C ARG A 135 -6.10 7.43 9.62
N PRO A 136 -7.32 7.33 9.06
CA PRO A 136 -7.82 8.34 8.13
C PRO A 136 -7.75 9.73 8.77
N LEU A 137 -7.18 10.70 8.05
CA LEU A 137 -7.13 12.07 8.52
C LEU A 137 -8.55 12.66 8.55
N PRO A 138 -9.00 13.27 9.66
CA PRO A 138 -10.27 13.97 9.66
C PRO A 138 -10.17 15.18 8.73
N ALA A 139 -11.26 15.51 8.01
CA ALA A 139 -11.26 16.66 7.10
C ALA A 139 -10.96 18.00 7.81
N ARG A 140 -11.23 18.07 9.12
CA ARG A 140 -10.90 19.21 9.98
C ARG A 140 -10.42 18.75 11.35
N LEU A 141 -9.44 19.46 11.90
CA LEU A 141 -8.94 19.27 13.26
C LEU A 141 -8.51 20.61 13.85
N GLY A 142 -9.25 21.10 14.86
CA GLY A 142 -9.01 22.42 15.43
C GLY A 142 -9.10 23.52 14.36
N PRO A 143 -8.09 24.40 14.24
CA PRO A 143 -8.06 25.46 13.23
C PRO A 143 -7.64 24.98 11.84
N LEU A 144 -7.38 23.68 11.64
CA LEU A 144 -6.82 23.15 10.39
C LEU A 144 -7.83 22.37 9.58
N ARG A 145 -7.80 22.58 8.26
CA ARG A 145 -8.27 21.60 7.28
C ARG A 145 -7.11 20.72 6.86
N LEU A 146 -7.36 19.43 6.77
CA LEU A 146 -6.36 18.44 6.40
C LEU A 146 -6.95 17.44 5.42
N ALA A 147 -6.11 17.02 4.49
CA ALA A 147 -6.32 15.82 3.71
C ALA A 147 -4.97 15.13 3.55
N GLY A 148 -4.98 13.83 3.39
CA GLY A 148 -3.78 13.10 3.04
C GLY A 148 -4.13 11.78 2.42
N PHE A 149 -3.14 11.20 1.79
CA PHE A 149 -3.25 9.86 1.24
C PHE A 149 -1.94 9.11 1.42
N TYR A 150 -2.11 7.79 1.40
CA TYR A 150 -1.05 6.82 1.33
C TYR A 150 -1.30 5.94 0.10
N ARG A 151 -0.25 5.64 -0.66
CA ARG A 151 -0.27 4.65 -1.74
C ARG A 151 0.99 3.80 -1.64
N ALA A 152 0.81 2.49 -1.53
CA ALA A 152 1.91 1.55 -1.50
C ALA A 152 2.61 1.46 -2.88
N ALA A 153 3.89 1.11 -2.86
CA ALA A 153 4.67 0.73 -4.04
C ALA A 153 4.03 -0.45 -4.79
N ASP A 154 4.32 -0.59 -6.09
CA ASP A 154 3.80 -1.70 -6.91
C ASP A 154 4.63 -3.00 -6.75
N ASP A 155 5.72 -2.99 -5.97
CA ASP A 155 6.62 -4.11 -5.73
C ASP A 155 6.06 -5.12 -4.70
N GLU A 156 6.53 -6.38 -4.69
CA GLU A 156 6.01 -7.46 -3.83
C GLU A 156 6.24 -7.25 -2.31
N ALA A 157 6.85 -6.13 -1.90
CA ALA A 157 7.00 -5.75 -0.51
C ALA A 157 5.69 -5.15 0.02
N LEU A 158 4.84 -6.01 0.58
CA LEU A 158 3.46 -5.73 0.98
C LEU A 158 3.24 -4.65 2.06
N ILE A 159 4.31 -4.08 2.62
CA ILE A 159 4.26 -3.03 3.65
C ILE A 159 5.49 -2.15 3.45
N GLY A 160 5.29 -0.85 3.26
CA GLY A 160 6.41 0.10 3.26
C GLY A 160 6.53 0.94 4.53
N GLY A 161 7.55 1.79 4.54
CA GLY A 161 8.05 2.52 5.71
C GLY A 161 7.35 3.85 5.97
N ASP A 162 6.52 4.28 5.03
CA ASP A 162 5.85 5.57 5.03
C ASP A 162 4.83 5.71 6.17
N LEU A 163 4.91 6.81 6.92
CA LEU A 163 4.08 7.06 8.09
C LEU A 163 3.57 8.49 8.20
N TYR A 164 2.38 8.61 8.78
CA TYR A 164 1.86 9.89 9.26
C TYR A 164 0.98 9.72 10.50
N SER A 165 0.95 10.74 11.35
CA SER A 165 -0.02 10.86 12.43
C SER A 165 -0.33 12.31 12.73
N VAL A 166 -1.60 12.60 13.02
CA VAL A 166 -2.06 13.92 13.46
C VAL A 166 -2.72 13.79 14.82
N ARG A 167 -2.49 14.77 15.71
CA ARG A 167 -3.16 14.80 17.01
C ARG A 167 -3.39 16.21 17.53
N PRO A 168 -4.60 16.51 18.06
CA PRO A 168 -4.78 17.71 18.87
C PRO A 168 -4.11 17.48 20.23
N THR A 169 -3.37 18.48 20.70
CA THR A 169 -2.63 18.42 21.97
C THR A 169 -2.87 19.70 22.77
N PRO A 170 -2.47 19.76 24.06
CA PRO A 170 -2.51 21.00 24.83
C PRO A 170 -1.63 22.13 24.28
N PHE A 171 -0.74 21.82 23.32
CA PHE A 171 0.23 22.74 22.72
C PHE A 171 -0.14 23.12 21.28
N GLY A 172 -1.37 22.79 20.84
CA GLY A 172 -1.83 22.98 19.47
C GLY A 172 -1.97 21.66 18.71
N VAL A 173 -2.08 21.73 17.39
CA VAL A 173 -2.19 20.52 16.54
C VAL A 173 -0.80 20.06 16.13
N ARG A 174 -0.44 18.84 16.53
CA ARG A 174 0.84 18.23 16.15
C ARG A 174 0.67 17.20 15.05
N VAL A 175 1.65 17.15 14.15
CA VAL A 175 1.72 16.22 13.03
C VAL A 175 3.10 15.58 13.00
N VAL A 176 3.17 14.30 12.68
CA VAL A 176 4.40 13.63 12.24
C VAL A 176 4.16 13.07 10.85
N VAL A 177 5.11 13.27 9.94
CA VAL A 177 5.17 12.63 8.63
C VAL A 177 6.58 12.12 8.45
N GLY A 178 6.77 10.93 7.89
CA GLY A 178 8.10 10.39 7.69
C GLY A 178 8.11 9.10 6.92
N ASP A 179 9.31 8.60 6.65
CA ASP A 179 9.57 7.33 6.01
C ASP A 179 10.63 6.55 6.79
N VAL A 180 10.43 5.25 6.92
CA VAL A 180 11.37 4.31 7.53
C VAL A 180 12.19 3.67 6.43
N LYS A 181 13.52 3.86 6.47
CA LYS A 181 14.39 3.14 5.54
C LYS A 181 14.30 1.64 5.78
N GLY A 182 13.91 0.91 4.73
CA GLY A 182 13.79 -0.54 4.70
C GLY A 182 12.40 -0.97 4.26
N LYS A 183 12.26 -2.20 3.77
CA LYS A 183 10.97 -2.72 3.27
C LYS A 183 10.49 -3.96 4.01
N GLY A 184 9.18 -4.13 4.12
CA GLY A 184 8.55 -5.31 4.71
C GLY A 184 8.34 -5.25 6.22
N VAL A 185 8.26 -6.42 6.85
CA VAL A 185 7.73 -6.58 8.22
C VAL A 185 8.57 -5.88 9.30
N GLY A 186 9.88 -5.73 9.08
CA GLY A 186 10.77 -4.99 9.99
C GLY A 186 10.44 -3.50 10.04
N ALA A 187 10.23 -2.87 8.87
CA ALA A 187 9.84 -1.46 8.76
C ALA A 187 8.49 -1.19 9.43
N THR A 188 7.54 -2.14 9.36
CA THR A 188 6.23 -2.00 10.02
C THR A 188 6.34 -1.88 11.54
N GLY A 189 7.26 -2.64 12.16
CA GLY A 189 7.52 -2.56 13.59
C GLY A 189 7.98 -1.16 13.99
N THR A 190 8.95 -0.62 13.24
CA THR A 190 9.47 0.74 13.44
C THR A 190 8.40 1.81 13.24
N VAL A 191 7.57 1.72 12.19
CA VAL A 191 6.43 2.64 11.98
C VAL A 191 5.49 2.63 13.20
N ALA A 192 5.20 1.45 13.75
CA ALA A 192 4.35 1.31 14.92
C ALA A 192 5.01 1.95 16.17
N THR A 193 6.31 1.71 16.38
CA THR A 193 7.10 2.30 17.47
C THR A 193 7.10 3.83 17.40
N VAL A 194 7.43 4.41 16.24
CA VAL A 194 7.42 5.87 16.03
C VAL A 194 6.03 6.44 16.26
N THR A 195 5.00 5.83 15.67
CA THR A 195 3.63 6.32 15.79
C THR A 195 3.13 6.24 17.23
N ALA A 196 3.45 5.19 17.97
CA ALA A 196 3.08 5.03 19.37
C ALA A 196 3.80 6.04 20.27
N ALA A 197 5.11 6.17 20.11
CA ALA A 197 5.94 7.12 20.86
C ALA A 197 5.50 8.57 20.59
N PHE A 198 5.25 8.94 19.33
CA PHE A 198 4.70 10.24 18.97
C PHE A 198 3.34 10.49 19.64
N ARG A 199 2.40 9.53 19.55
CA ARG A 199 1.04 9.71 20.10
C ARG A 199 1.04 9.93 21.61
N GLU A 200 1.95 9.30 22.34
CA GLU A 200 2.12 9.46 23.78
C GLU A 200 2.82 10.79 24.10
N SER A 201 4.05 10.96 23.61
CA SER A 201 4.89 12.11 23.94
C SER A 201 4.31 13.43 23.45
N ALA A 202 3.59 13.45 22.32
CA ALA A 202 2.92 14.66 21.82
C ALA A 202 1.90 15.24 22.81
N MET A 203 1.34 14.44 23.74
CA MET A 203 0.40 14.93 24.75
C MET A 203 1.08 15.46 26.01
N VAL A 204 2.30 15.02 26.27
CA VAL A 204 2.97 15.23 27.56
C VAL A 204 4.09 16.26 27.44
N GLN A 205 4.87 16.21 26.35
CA GLN A 205 6.05 17.04 26.17
C GLN A 205 5.69 18.43 25.62
N PRO A 206 6.09 19.54 26.27
CA PRO A 206 5.82 20.89 25.78
C PRO A 206 6.51 21.25 24.47
N ARG A 207 7.68 20.68 24.17
CA ARG A 207 8.48 21.05 22.99
C ARG A 207 8.60 19.91 21.97
N LEU A 208 8.76 20.25 20.69
CA LEU A 208 8.89 19.26 19.61
C LEU A 208 10.20 18.46 19.67
N ASP A 209 11.31 19.07 20.08
CA ASP A 209 12.59 18.38 20.29
C ASP A 209 12.48 17.33 21.40
N GLU A 210 11.78 17.62 22.49
CA GLU A 210 11.51 16.63 23.54
C GLU A 210 10.63 15.49 23.03
N VAL A 211 9.69 15.75 22.11
CA VAL A 211 8.92 14.70 21.43
C VAL A 211 9.85 13.82 20.59
N ALA A 212 10.75 14.43 19.81
CA ALA A 212 11.72 13.71 19.01
C ALA A 212 12.67 12.86 19.86
N GLU A 213 13.18 13.38 20.98
CA GLU A 213 14.01 12.61 21.93
C GLU A 213 13.30 11.37 22.49
N ARG A 214 11.99 11.48 22.75
CA ARG A 214 11.19 10.35 23.21
C ARG A 214 10.99 9.30 22.12
N ILE A 215 10.89 9.73 20.86
CA ILE A 215 10.86 8.82 19.70
C ILE A 215 12.22 8.14 19.52
N GLU A 216 13.33 8.88 19.60
CA GLU A 216 14.70 8.34 19.57
C GLU A 216 14.90 7.26 20.64
N THR A 217 14.52 7.56 21.88
CA THR A 217 14.59 6.61 22.99
C THR A 217 13.77 5.34 22.70
N ALA A 218 12.59 5.47 22.10
CA ALA A 218 11.76 4.32 21.75
C ALA A 218 12.37 3.47 20.64
N LEU A 219 13.00 4.09 19.65
CA LEU A 219 13.72 3.40 18.58
C LEU A 219 14.96 2.67 19.13
N ASP A 220 15.69 3.26 20.06
CA ASP A 220 16.85 2.61 20.68
C ASP A 220 16.47 1.38 21.51
N LEU A 221 15.34 1.45 22.23
CA LEU A 221 14.77 0.32 22.94
C LEU A 221 14.34 -0.80 21.99
N ASP A 222 13.64 -0.46 20.90
CA ASP A 222 13.20 -1.42 19.88
C ASP A 222 14.39 -2.14 19.23
N ARG A 223 15.47 -1.40 18.90
CA ARG A 223 16.74 -1.97 18.42
C ARG A 223 17.41 -2.88 19.43
N ALA A 224 17.41 -2.50 20.71
CA ALA A 224 18.00 -3.31 21.77
C ALA A 224 17.25 -4.64 21.95
N ASP A 225 15.91 -4.60 21.92
CA ASP A 225 15.05 -5.79 21.99
C ASP A 225 15.23 -6.70 20.77
N ALA A 226 15.32 -6.14 19.57
CA ALA A 226 15.59 -6.89 18.35
C ALA A 226 16.94 -7.66 18.43
N ARG A 227 18.00 -7.01 18.93
CA ARG A 227 19.31 -7.64 19.14
C ARG A 227 19.28 -8.73 20.22
N ALA A 228 18.46 -8.57 21.26
CA ALA A 228 18.32 -9.56 22.33
C ALA A 228 17.48 -10.78 21.92
N GLY A 229 16.58 -10.61 20.95
CA GLY A 229 15.67 -11.62 20.44
C GLY A 229 16.26 -12.59 19.41
N GLU A 230 17.43 -12.29 18.82
CA GLU A 230 18.12 -13.24 17.93
C GLU A 230 18.74 -14.38 18.77
N PRO A 231 18.24 -15.63 18.66
CA PRO A 231 18.88 -16.75 19.33
C PRO A 231 20.26 -16.93 18.72
N GLY A 232 21.29 -16.69 19.54
CA GLY A 232 22.68 -16.72 19.13
C GLY A 232 23.02 -17.92 18.25
N VAL A 233 23.42 -17.63 17.00
CA VAL A 233 24.39 -18.47 16.31
C VAL A 233 25.62 -18.49 17.21
N GLY A 234 25.88 -19.66 17.79
CA GLY A 234 26.63 -19.81 19.02
C GLY A 234 27.96 -19.06 19.08
N THR A 235 28.20 -18.45 20.24
CA THR A 235 29.53 -18.08 20.72
C THR A 235 30.35 -19.34 20.97
N GLY A 236 30.89 -19.92 19.90
CA GLY A 236 32.14 -20.69 19.97
C GLY A 236 33.33 -19.73 20.03
N PRO A 237 34.48 -20.14 20.58
CA PRO A 237 35.66 -19.27 20.66
C PRO A 237 36.09 -18.82 19.27
N SER A 238 36.31 -17.52 19.15
CA SER A 238 36.55 -16.76 17.93
C SER A 238 37.66 -17.35 17.04
N ASP A 239 37.31 -17.72 15.81
CA ASP A 239 38.28 -17.92 14.73
C ASP A 239 38.58 -16.56 14.08
N PRO A 240 39.82 -16.02 14.14
CA PRO A 240 40.12 -14.65 13.71
C PRO A 240 40.15 -14.43 12.18
N GLY A 241 39.63 -15.35 11.36
CA GLY A 241 39.87 -15.37 9.92
C GLY A 241 38.66 -15.58 9.01
N ALA A 242 37.45 -15.71 9.56
CA ALA A 242 36.25 -15.81 8.74
C ALA A 242 35.57 -14.44 8.66
N GLU A 243 35.59 -13.80 7.48
CA GLU A 243 34.58 -12.81 7.10
C GLU A 243 33.22 -13.52 7.14
N VAL A 244 32.63 -13.57 8.33
CA VAL A 244 31.23 -13.92 8.50
C VAL A 244 30.48 -12.76 7.88
N ASP A 245 29.88 -13.04 6.73
CA ASP A 245 28.79 -12.28 6.13
C ASP A 245 27.68 -12.20 7.18
N ARG A 246 27.83 -11.25 8.10
CA ARG A 246 26.79 -10.93 9.09
C ARG A 246 25.62 -10.45 8.26
N PRO A 247 24.40 -10.97 8.45
CA PRO A 247 23.24 -10.30 7.87
C PRO A 247 23.35 -8.86 8.35
N GLU A 248 23.52 -7.94 7.41
CA GLU A 248 23.47 -6.51 7.69
C GLU A 248 22.17 -6.33 8.45
N THR A 249 22.24 -6.13 9.78
CA THR A 249 21.10 -5.61 10.50
C THR A 249 21.00 -4.22 9.92
N GLU A 250 20.25 -4.08 8.83
CA GLU A 250 20.10 -2.82 8.11
C GLU A 250 19.85 -1.77 9.18
N GLU A 251 20.72 -0.75 9.23
CA GLU A 251 20.57 0.31 10.21
C GLU A 251 19.23 1.01 9.91
N VAL A 252 18.20 0.60 10.64
CA VAL A 252 16.84 1.14 10.47
C VAL A 252 16.85 2.54 11.05
N PHE A 253 16.66 3.52 10.17
CA PHE A 253 16.48 4.91 10.52
C PHE A 253 15.19 5.45 9.91
N VAL A 254 14.73 6.57 10.44
CA VAL A 254 13.46 7.17 10.02
C VAL A 254 13.72 8.62 9.62
N THR A 255 13.46 8.95 8.37
CA THR A 255 13.36 10.35 7.94
C THR A 255 12.02 10.87 8.41
N ALA A 256 11.96 11.99 9.11
CA ALA A 256 10.70 12.48 9.65
C ALA A 256 10.68 13.99 9.81
N VAL A 257 9.49 14.56 9.75
CA VAL A 257 9.23 15.93 10.11
C VAL A 257 8.15 15.97 11.18
N LEU A 258 8.40 16.73 12.24
CA LEU A 258 7.42 17.02 13.27
C LEU A 258 6.93 18.45 13.08
N LEU A 259 5.61 18.62 13.06
CA LEU A 259 4.94 19.90 12.91
C LEU A 259 4.12 20.19 14.16
N GLU A 260 4.13 21.44 14.62
CA GLU A 260 3.23 21.95 15.66
C GLU A 260 2.60 23.25 15.17
N PHE A 261 1.29 23.22 14.93
CA PHE A 261 0.52 24.39 14.57
C PHE A 261 0.01 25.07 15.84
N GLU A 262 0.19 26.40 15.89
CA GLU A 262 -0.39 27.24 16.94
C GLU A 262 -1.94 27.18 16.90
N ASP A 263 -2.60 27.54 18.01
CA ASP A 263 -4.06 27.38 18.18
C ASP A 263 -4.91 28.12 17.14
N ASP A 264 -4.36 29.17 16.52
CA ASP A 264 -4.99 29.93 15.45
C ASP A 264 -4.60 29.46 14.04
N GLY A 265 -3.68 28.49 13.95
CA GLY A 265 -3.11 27.98 12.71
C GLY A 265 -2.21 28.96 11.96
N SER A 266 -1.92 30.14 12.51
CA SER A 266 -1.20 31.21 11.81
C SER A 266 0.29 30.95 11.65
N ALA A 267 0.85 30.07 12.49
CA ALA A 267 2.22 29.65 12.42
C ALA A 267 2.37 28.15 12.66
N VAL A 268 3.41 27.59 12.06
CA VAL A 268 3.83 26.21 12.23
C VAL A 268 5.27 26.19 12.74
N ARG A 269 5.50 25.43 13.80
CA ARG A 269 6.83 25.05 14.25
C ARG A 269 7.22 23.74 13.57
N VAL A 270 8.38 23.71 12.95
CA VAL A 270 8.89 22.59 12.17
C VAL A 270 10.16 22.10 12.83
N LEU A 271 10.24 20.80 13.04
CA LEU A 271 11.44 20.09 13.44
C LEU A 271 11.72 19.03 12.38
N ASP A 272 12.73 19.29 11.55
CA ASP A 272 13.18 18.36 10.52
C ASP A 272 14.15 17.31 11.10
N ARG A 273 13.96 16.06 10.70
CA ARG A 273 14.81 14.90 10.98
C ARG A 273 15.10 14.19 9.66
N GLY A 274 15.65 14.92 8.69
CA GLY A 274 16.09 14.40 7.40
C GLY A 274 14.96 14.10 6.41
N HIS A 275 13.79 14.73 6.59
CA HIS A 275 12.65 14.59 5.67
C HIS A 275 12.87 15.44 4.41
N PRO A 276 12.25 15.09 3.27
CA PRO A 276 12.20 16.00 2.13
C PRO A 276 11.63 17.37 2.52
N PRO A 277 12.08 18.46 1.86
CA PRO A 277 11.61 19.80 2.16
C PRO A 277 10.08 19.91 2.10
N LEU A 278 9.48 20.62 3.06
CA LEU A 278 8.05 20.91 3.00
C LEU A 278 7.76 21.92 1.88
N LEU A 279 6.65 21.77 1.17
CA LEU A 279 6.20 22.79 0.21
C LEU A 279 5.14 23.68 0.83
N ARG A 280 5.33 24.99 0.70
CA ARG A 280 4.29 26.00 0.92
C ARG A 280 3.64 26.34 -0.41
N LEU A 281 2.33 26.14 -0.51
CA LEU A 281 1.52 26.50 -1.67
C LEU A 281 0.71 27.76 -1.39
N GLY A 282 0.93 28.80 -2.18
CA GLY A 282 0.25 30.08 -2.06
C GLY A 282 0.00 30.77 -3.41
N PRO A 283 -0.31 32.09 -3.40
CA PRO A 283 -0.58 32.85 -4.62
C PRO A 283 0.56 32.81 -5.65
N GLY A 284 1.81 32.78 -5.17
CA GLY A 284 3.00 32.72 -6.00
C GLY A 284 3.34 31.33 -6.55
N GLY A 285 2.56 30.30 -6.22
CA GLY A 285 2.87 28.90 -6.53
C GLY A 285 3.36 28.12 -5.32
N ALA A 286 3.95 26.97 -5.59
CA ALA A 286 4.60 26.13 -4.60
C ALA A 286 6.07 26.54 -4.44
N SER A 287 6.51 26.70 -3.19
CA SER A 287 7.90 27.00 -2.83
C SER A 287 8.31 26.13 -1.65
N GLU A 288 9.55 25.64 -1.63
CA GLU A 288 10.10 24.94 -0.47
C GLU A 288 10.17 25.85 0.76
N LEU A 289 9.90 25.26 1.92
CA LEU A 289 10.11 25.88 3.21
C LEU A 289 11.58 25.69 3.58
N ASP A 290 12.32 26.80 3.73
CA ASP A 290 13.75 26.79 4.06
C ASP A 290 13.93 26.49 5.55
N ALA A 291 13.86 25.20 5.91
CA ALA A 291 14.14 24.68 7.24
C ALA A 291 15.52 24.02 7.27
N GLU A 292 16.20 24.14 8.40
CA GLU A 292 17.51 23.55 8.65
C GLU A 292 17.40 22.02 8.62
N TYR A 293 18.11 21.40 7.68
CA TYR A 293 18.16 19.93 7.57
C TYR A 293 18.68 19.28 8.86
N GLY A 294 17.88 18.35 9.35
CA GLY A 294 18.18 17.52 10.50
C GLY A 294 18.79 16.17 10.12
N VAL A 295 19.43 15.54 11.10
CA VAL A 295 19.85 14.12 10.98
C VAL A 295 18.59 13.23 11.12
N PRO A 296 18.47 12.11 10.40
CA PRO A 296 17.35 11.19 10.59
C PRO A 296 17.23 10.66 12.03
N LEU A 297 16.00 10.32 12.42
CA LEU A 297 15.74 9.61 13.67
C LEU A 297 16.42 8.25 13.64
N GLY A 298 17.06 7.86 14.73
CA GLY A 298 17.89 6.67 14.84
C GLY A 298 19.39 6.91 14.71
N PHE A 299 19.78 8.12 14.30
CA PHE A 299 21.18 8.55 14.23
C PHE A 299 21.47 9.70 15.18
N GLY A 300 20.68 9.86 16.26
CA GLY A 300 20.86 10.91 17.24
C GLY A 300 22.28 11.01 17.80
N GLU A 301 22.98 9.88 18.00
CA GLU A 301 24.37 9.85 18.47
C GLU A 301 25.38 10.45 17.48
N LEU A 302 25.04 10.49 16.18
CA LEU A 302 25.86 11.10 15.14
C LEU A 302 25.60 12.61 15.00
N ALA A 303 24.53 13.12 15.62
CA ALA A 303 24.21 14.53 15.59
C ALA A 303 25.14 15.32 16.53
N GLY A 304 26.08 16.07 15.96
CA GLY A 304 26.97 16.97 16.72
C GLY A 304 26.31 18.24 17.26
N ARG A 305 25.00 18.43 17.04
CA ARG A 305 24.22 19.60 17.45
C ARG A 305 22.80 19.18 17.84
N GLU A 306 22.25 19.84 18.87
CA GLU A 306 20.85 19.65 19.26
C GLU A 306 19.90 20.04 18.10
N PRO A 307 18.83 19.26 17.86
CA PRO A 307 17.84 19.57 16.84
C PRO A 307 17.19 20.93 17.12
N ARG A 308 17.04 21.77 16.07
CA ARG A 308 16.40 23.08 16.19
C ARG A 308 14.99 23.04 15.64
N THR A 309 14.06 23.57 16.43
CA THR A 309 12.70 23.83 15.97
C THR A 309 12.63 25.23 15.41
N GLU A 310 12.17 25.37 14.18
CA GLU A 310 12.01 26.65 13.48
C GLU A 310 10.54 27.02 13.33
N ARG A 311 10.23 28.31 13.39
CA ARG A 311 8.85 28.82 13.32
C ARG A 311 8.65 29.53 12.00
N PHE A 312 7.63 29.10 11.26
CA PHE A 312 7.23 29.67 9.98
C PHE A 312 5.81 30.22 10.07
N GLU A 313 5.59 31.41 9.50
CA GLU A 313 4.26 32.00 9.39
C GLU A 313 3.56 31.48 8.12
N LEU A 314 2.27 31.18 8.25
CA LEU A 314 1.40 30.78 7.15
C LEU A 314 0.37 31.88 6.94
N ALA A 315 0.42 32.53 5.78
CA ALA A 315 -0.56 33.55 5.45
C ALA A 315 -1.95 32.90 5.24
N PRO A 316 -3.04 33.63 5.50
CA PRO A 316 -4.39 33.11 5.29
C PRO A 316 -4.59 32.55 3.88
N GLY A 317 -4.97 31.27 3.80
CA GLY A 317 -5.19 30.57 2.54
C GLY A 317 -3.94 29.94 1.91
N GLU A 318 -2.77 30.05 2.53
CA GLU A 318 -1.61 29.22 2.19
C GLU A 318 -1.79 27.80 2.72
N LEU A 319 -1.26 26.83 1.99
CA LEU A 319 -1.25 25.42 2.36
C LEU A 319 0.19 24.97 2.61
N LEU A 320 0.34 24.06 3.55
CA LEU A 320 1.57 23.32 3.78
C LEU A 320 1.39 21.90 3.25
N VAL A 321 2.34 21.42 2.46
CA VAL A 321 2.35 20.09 1.85
C VAL A 321 3.59 19.36 2.34
N ALA A 322 3.38 18.32 3.13
CA ALA A 322 4.41 17.35 3.51
C ALA A 322 4.26 16.11 2.62
N TYR A 323 5.38 15.53 2.20
CA TYR A 323 5.38 14.39 1.26
C TYR A 323 6.58 13.49 1.50
N SER A 324 6.46 12.19 1.21
CA SER A 324 7.60 11.28 1.13
C SER A 324 8.32 11.39 -0.20
N ASP A 325 9.57 10.95 -0.23
CA ASP A 325 10.43 10.97 -1.42
C ASP A 325 9.85 10.13 -2.56
N GLY A 326 9.10 9.06 -2.30
CA GLY A 326 8.41 8.30 -3.33
C GLY A 326 7.46 9.12 -4.23
N VAL A 327 7.06 10.33 -3.79
CA VAL A 327 6.36 11.29 -4.66
C VAL A 327 7.31 11.94 -5.66
N THR A 328 8.42 12.49 -5.21
CA THR A 328 9.41 13.19 -6.05
C THR A 328 10.27 12.23 -6.85
N GLU A 329 10.51 11.03 -6.32
CA GLU A 329 11.29 9.98 -6.94
C GLU A 329 10.49 9.15 -7.96
N ALA A 330 9.18 9.39 -8.09
CA ALA A 330 8.37 8.81 -9.15
C ALA A 330 8.91 9.19 -10.53
N ARG A 331 9.10 8.20 -11.42
CA ARG A 331 9.75 8.39 -12.72
C ARG A 331 8.80 8.16 -13.89
N ASP A 332 8.92 9.01 -14.90
CA ASP A 332 8.28 8.78 -16.19
C ASP A 332 9.00 7.69 -17.02
N ALA A 333 8.52 7.47 -18.25
CA ALA A 333 9.13 6.49 -19.15
C ALA A 333 10.55 6.88 -19.63
N ALA A 334 10.95 8.15 -19.51
CA ALA A 334 12.30 8.61 -19.79
C ALA A 334 13.23 8.53 -18.56
N GLY A 335 12.68 8.23 -17.38
CA GLY A 335 13.42 8.16 -16.12
C GLY A 335 13.48 9.49 -15.36
N GLU A 336 12.76 10.51 -15.83
CA GLU A 336 12.71 11.84 -15.23
C GLU A 336 11.86 11.84 -13.97
N PHE A 337 12.37 12.49 -12.92
CA PHE A 337 11.70 12.64 -11.64
C PHE A 337 10.46 13.52 -11.73
N TYR A 338 9.47 13.24 -10.89
CA TYR A 338 8.21 13.97 -10.88
C TYR A 338 8.42 15.41 -10.36
N PRO A 339 8.13 16.45 -11.18
CA PRO A 339 8.42 17.83 -10.82
C PRO A 339 7.31 18.42 -9.92
N LEU A 340 7.23 17.95 -8.67
CA LEU A 340 6.13 18.22 -7.73
C LEU A 340 5.80 19.71 -7.58
N ALA A 341 6.79 20.55 -7.31
CA ALA A 341 6.59 21.99 -7.10
C ALA A 341 6.10 22.69 -8.38
N GLU A 342 6.60 22.31 -9.55
CA GLU A 342 6.18 22.87 -10.83
C GLU A 342 4.73 22.49 -11.13
N ARG A 343 4.35 21.22 -10.93
CA ARG A 343 2.98 20.72 -11.13
C ARG A 343 1.96 21.42 -10.22
N LEU A 344 2.31 21.62 -8.95
CA LEU A 344 1.47 22.37 -8.01
C LEU A 344 1.36 23.85 -8.40
N THR A 345 2.47 24.45 -8.85
CA THR A 345 2.50 25.85 -9.30
C THR A 345 1.65 26.05 -10.56
N GLU A 346 1.79 25.19 -11.56
CA GLU A 346 0.99 25.24 -12.78
C GLU A 346 -0.50 25.07 -12.49
N ARG A 347 -0.85 24.18 -11.55
CA ARG A 347 -2.24 23.87 -11.24
C ARG A 347 -2.92 24.93 -10.36
N TYR A 348 -2.23 25.44 -9.36
CA TYR A 348 -2.82 26.28 -8.29
C TYR A 348 -2.19 27.67 -8.13
N GLY A 349 -0.96 27.89 -8.62
CA GLY A 349 -0.19 29.14 -8.55
C GLY A 349 -0.68 30.24 -9.50
N THR A 350 -1.94 30.65 -9.35
CA THR A 350 -2.63 31.55 -10.30
C THR A 350 -2.46 33.06 -9.99
N GLY A 351 -1.53 33.43 -9.10
CA GLY A 351 -1.20 34.82 -8.78
C GLY A 351 -2.42 35.60 -8.29
N SER A 352 -2.79 36.66 -9.02
CA SER A 352 -3.93 37.53 -8.68
C SER A 352 -5.30 36.83 -8.67
N ARG A 353 -5.42 35.63 -9.26
CA ARG A 353 -6.66 34.83 -9.27
C ARG A 353 -6.63 33.67 -8.26
N TYR A 354 -5.65 33.67 -7.36
CA TYR A 354 -5.49 32.61 -6.38
C TYR A 354 -6.76 32.43 -5.55
N VAL A 355 -7.31 31.22 -5.63
CA VAL A 355 -8.35 30.73 -4.74
C VAL A 355 -7.72 29.59 -3.96
N PRO A 356 -7.60 29.70 -2.62
CA PRO A 356 -7.05 28.65 -1.79
C PRO A 356 -7.76 27.31 -2.06
N PRO A 357 -7.07 26.29 -2.61
CA PRO A 357 -7.70 25.00 -2.86
C PRO A 357 -8.12 24.33 -1.55
N ASP A 358 -9.10 23.43 -1.63
CA ASP A 358 -9.34 22.52 -0.51
C ASP A 358 -8.20 21.48 -0.47
N PRO A 359 -7.66 21.14 0.71
CA PRO A 359 -6.62 20.11 0.83
C PRO A 359 -6.96 18.80 0.12
N ALA A 360 -8.23 18.39 0.11
CA ALA A 360 -8.67 17.17 -0.57
C ALA A 360 -8.54 17.25 -2.10
N ASP A 361 -8.71 18.44 -2.67
CA ASP A 361 -8.54 18.66 -4.11
C ASP A 361 -7.07 18.54 -4.52
N VAL A 362 -6.15 19.04 -3.69
CA VAL A 362 -4.70 18.93 -3.91
C VAL A 362 -4.26 17.47 -3.85
N VAL A 363 -4.72 16.73 -2.83
CA VAL A 363 -4.48 15.28 -2.71
C VAL A 363 -5.00 14.53 -3.92
N THR A 364 -6.25 14.79 -4.33
CA THR A 364 -6.87 14.12 -5.49
C THR A 364 -6.11 14.41 -6.78
N PHE A 365 -5.65 15.66 -6.96
CA PHE A 365 -4.82 16.05 -8.08
C PHE A 365 -3.50 15.27 -8.09
N LEU A 366 -2.75 15.28 -6.98
CA LEU A 366 -1.44 14.61 -6.91
C LEU A 366 -1.55 13.10 -7.14
N GLN A 367 -2.57 12.45 -6.58
CA GLN A 367 -2.84 11.04 -6.83
C GLN A 367 -3.01 10.73 -8.32
N ALA A 368 -3.80 11.57 -9.02
CA ALA A 368 -4.08 11.37 -10.44
C ALA A 368 -2.88 11.73 -11.31
N ASP A 369 -2.19 12.83 -11.01
CA ASP A 369 -1.09 13.35 -11.83
C ASP A 369 0.13 12.43 -11.74
N VAL A 370 0.53 11.99 -10.54
CA VAL A 370 1.64 11.04 -10.36
C VAL A 370 1.32 9.68 -11.00
N ALA A 371 0.07 9.20 -10.86
CA ALA A 371 -0.36 7.96 -11.53
C ALA A 371 -0.37 8.06 -13.06
N SER A 372 -0.50 9.27 -13.60
CA SER A 372 -0.39 9.51 -15.05
C SER A 372 1.05 9.72 -15.51
N TRP A 373 1.94 10.15 -14.61
CA TRP A 373 3.36 10.38 -14.85
C TRP A 373 4.14 9.07 -14.86
N ALA A 374 3.98 8.25 -13.81
CA ALA A 374 4.73 7.02 -13.62
C ALA A 374 3.92 5.78 -14.02
N ALA A 375 4.53 4.89 -14.81
CA ALA A 375 3.90 3.63 -15.22
C ALA A 375 3.78 2.62 -14.07
N GLY A 376 4.57 2.80 -13.01
CA GLY A 376 4.50 2.09 -11.75
C GLY A 376 5.27 2.84 -10.67
N LEU A 377 5.00 2.53 -9.41
CA LEU A 377 5.65 3.12 -8.25
C LEU A 377 6.74 2.20 -7.71
N ALA A 378 7.95 2.75 -7.62
CA ALA A 378 9.10 2.05 -7.05
C ALA A 378 9.09 2.08 -5.52
N ASP A 379 8.48 3.12 -4.93
CA ASP A 379 8.40 3.31 -3.48
C ASP A 379 7.00 3.78 -3.06
N ASP A 380 6.77 3.73 -1.76
CA ASP A 380 5.55 4.22 -1.13
C ASP A 380 5.41 5.74 -1.27
N MET A 381 4.16 6.21 -1.25
CA MET A 381 3.85 7.62 -1.33
C MET A 381 2.91 8.04 -0.21
N VAL A 382 3.34 8.98 0.60
CA VAL A 382 2.52 9.74 1.54
C VAL A 382 2.50 11.19 1.09
N VAL A 383 1.31 11.78 1.12
CA VAL A 383 1.14 13.23 1.07
C VAL A 383 0.18 13.66 2.15
N VAL A 384 0.56 14.66 2.92
CA VAL A 384 -0.29 15.34 3.90
C VAL A 384 -0.37 16.82 3.55
N VAL A 385 -1.57 17.30 3.26
CA VAL A 385 -1.86 18.70 2.93
C VAL A 385 -2.62 19.32 4.09
N LEU A 386 -2.09 20.42 4.63
CA LEU A 386 -2.64 21.16 5.77
C LEU A 386 -2.93 22.60 5.37
N ARG A 387 -4.06 23.13 5.82
CA ARG A 387 -4.44 24.53 5.60
C ARG A 387 -5.07 25.14 6.84
N PRO A 388 -4.55 26.26 7.36
CA PRO A 388 -5.23 27.04 8.39
C PRO A 388 -6.59 27.57 7.91
N GLU A 389 -7.64 27.38 8.70
CA GLU A 389 -8.98 27.93 8.47
C GLU A 389 -9.11 29.21 9.32
N ALA A 390 -9.03 30.36 8.66
CA ALA A 390 -9.14 31.66 9.33
C ALA A 390 -10.48 31.76 10.08
N GLY A 391 -10.42 31.96 11.42
CA GLY A 391 -11.59 32.27 12.26
C GLY A 391 -12.05 31.17 13.22
N ALA A 392 -11.32 30.07 13.39
CA ALA A 392 -11.65 29.02 14.36
C ALA A 392 -11.02 29.27 15.75
N VAL A 393 -11.30 30.42 16.41
CA VAL A 393 -10.96 30.57 17.83
C VAL A 393 -12.16 31.10 18.63
N ALA A 394 -12.37 30.44 19.79
CA ALA A 394 -13.30 30.71 20.90
C ALA A 394 -14.70 30.06 20.82
N GLY A 395 -14.78 28.76 21.15
CA GLY A 395 -16.08 28.11 21.37
C GLY A 395 -16.06 26.62 21.71
N ALA A 396 -15.18 26.13 22.58
CA ALA A 396 -15.33 24.79 23.16
C ALA A 396 -14.87 24.75 24.62
N GLY A 397 -15.51 25.58 25.45
CA GLY A 397 -15.63 25.28 26.87
C GLY A 397 -16.66 24.16 27.07
N THR A 398 -16.23 23.09 27.75
CA THR A 398 -17.07 22.15 28.53
C THR A 398 -18.39 21.69 27.88
N GLY A 399 -18.32 20.58 27.15
CA GLY A 399 -19.48 19.78 26.75
C GLY A 399 -19.24 18.30 26.99
N ALA A 400 -19.14 17.89 28.25
CA ALA A 400 -19.36 16.51 28.63
C ALA A 400 -20.84 16.19 28.33
N GLY A 401 -21.10 15.57 27.19
CA GLY A 401 -22.43 15.20 26.71
C GLY A 401 -22.43 13.73 26.32
N ALA A 402 -22.92 12.91 27.25
CA ALA A 402 -23.10 11.47 27.22
C ALA A 402 -23.36 10.83 25.85
N ALA A 403 -22.65 9.72 25.63
CA ALA A 403 -23.00 8.69 24.67
C ALA A 403 -24.45 8.22 24.91
N ALA A 404 -25.34 8.51 23.97
CA ALA A 404 -26.65 7.88 23.89
C ALA A 404 -26.49 6.54 23.17
N GLY A 405 -26.44 5.45 23.94
CA GLY A 405 -26.65 4.10 23.40
C GLY A 405 -28.12 3.89 23.02
N PRO A 406 -28.44 3.03 22.04
CA PRO A 406 -29.81 2.70 21.71
C PRO A 406 -30.35 1.71 22.75
N GLY A 407 -31.02 2.24 23.78
CA GLY A 407 -31.80 1.45 24.73
C GLY A 407 -33.16 1.09 24.17
N ALA A 408 -33.36 -0.17 23.82
CA ALA A 408 -34.65 -0.75 23.47
C ALA A 408 -35.61 -0.69 24.67
N ALA A 409 -36.72 0.00 24.50
CA ALA A 409 -37.80 0.10 25.48
C ALA A 409 -38.61 -1.20 25.53
N VAL A 410 -38.60 -1.88 26.67
CA VAL A 410 -39.60 -2.87 27.08
C VAL A 410 -40.23 -2.33 28.36
N GLY A 411 -41.48 -1.87 28.27
CA GLY A 411 -42.24 -1.40 29.42
C GLY A 411 -42.96 -2.55 30.13
N PRO A 412 -43.07 -2.56 31.48
CA PRO A 412 -44.01 -3.40 32.18
C PRO A 412 -45.32 -2.63 32.46
N GLY A 413 -46.44 -3.27 32.14
CA GLY A 413 -47.78 -2.76 32.39
C GLY A 413 -48.12 -2.68 33.87
N ALA A 414 -48.71 -1.56 34.28
CA ALA A 414 -49.35 -1.37 35.56
C ALA A 414 -50.82 -1.82 35.48
N GLY A 415 -51.22 -2.73 36.36
CA GLY A 415 -52.62 -3.10 36.60
C GLY A 415 -53.32 -2.10 37.54
N PRO A 416 -54.67 -1.98 37.50
CA PRO A 416 -55.39 -0.95 38.22
C PRO A 416 -55.78 -1.39 39.64
N GLY A 417 -55.62 -0.47 40.60
CA GLY A 417 -56.17 -0.59 41.95
C GLY A 417 -57.53 0.11 42.07
N ALA A 418 -58.46 -0.53 42.78
CA ALA A 418 -59.67 0.11 43.27
C ALA A 418 -60.10 -0.45 44.64
N ALA A 419 -60.51 0.49 45.51
CA ALA A 419 -61.40 0.40 46.67
C ALA A 419 -60.84 0.01 48.06
N ALA A 420 -60.94 0.98 48.97
CA ALA A 420 -60.99 0.89 50.45
C ALA A 420 -62.47 0.80 50.91
N PRO A 421 -62.88 0.98 52.19
CA PRO A 421 -62.24 0.93 53.53
C PRO A 421 -63.09 -0.02 54.47
N PRO A 422 -63.27 0.10 55.82
CA PRO A 422 -62.68 0.94 56.90
C PRO A 422 -61.46 0.35 57.62
#